data_AF-A0A926KKQ0-F1
#
_entry.id   AF-A0A926KKQ0-F1
#
_cell.length_a   1.000
_cell.length_b   1.000
_cell.length_c   1.000
_cell.angle_alpha   90.00
_cell.angle_beta   90.00
_cell.angle_gamma   90.00
#
_symmetry.space_group_name_H-M   'P 1'
#
loop_
_entity.id
_entity.type
_entity.pdbx_description
1 polymer ?
#
loop_
_entity_poly.entity_id
_entity_poly.type
_entity_poly.pdbx_seq_one_letter_code
_entity_poly.pdbx_strand_id
1 'polypeptide(L)'
;MKVKILLILGVPLLLVIAIVTYLAWPWLLIFIGIHSEPNPPRPEITYGEFPFRLEYVINGERKVIQDTLICEFDGFGADEANGKYRKWNDRLASGNSFRQPLLEVNGKAEISYYPGIARYFMGDLGHNEEFQQTIADSIVIERGGRIIKKDGRVFENDGRTVSTQFSNASEFLDKYHIKLISWDSTQPIKNTFSK
;
A
#
# COMPACT_ATOMS: atom_id res chain seq x y z
N MET A 1 39.40 44.47 15.04
CA MET A 1 37.93 44.32 15.17
C MET A 1 37.37 43.26 14.22
N LYS A 2 37.65 43.34 12.90
CA LYS A 2 37.16 42.39 11.88
C LYS A 2 37.52 40.91 12.13
N VAL A 3 38.75 40.62 12.56
CA VAL A 3 39.20 39.23 12.87
C VAL A 3 38.48 38.62 14.07
N LYS A 4 38.16 39.43 15.09
CA LYS A 4 37.41 38.97 16.28
C LYS A 4 35.96 38.67 15.92
N ILE A 5 35.33 39.50 15.08
CA ILE A 5 33.96 39.26 14.57
C ILE A 5 33.91 38.03 13.67
N LEU A 6 34.92 37.83 12.82
CA LEU A 6 35.06 36.63 11.97
C LEU A 6 35.22 35.36 12.79
N LEU A 7 35.98 35.39 13.90
CA LEU A 7 36.13 34.24 14.80
C LEU A 7 34.87 33.97 15.62
N ILE A 8 34.19 35.02 16.09
CA ILE A 8 32.97 34.91 16.91
C ILE A 8 31.78 34.38 16.09
N LEU A 9 31.69 34.70 14.79
CA LEU A 9 30.60 34.24 13.92
C LEU A 9 30.99 33.03 13.06
N GLY A 10 32.25 32.94 12.63
CA GLY A 10 32.73 31.88 11.73
C GLY A 10 32.96 30.54 12.43
N VAL A 11 33.46 30.53 13.67
CA VAL A 11 33.68 29.29 14.43
C VAL A 11 32.35 28.59 14.78
N PRO A 12 31.31 29.28 15.28
CA PRO A 12 30.00 28.65 15.49
C PRO A 12 29.37 28.17 14.18
N LEU A 13 29.51 28.94 13.09
CA LEU A 13 28.99 28.55 11.79
C LEU A 13 29.65 27.27 11.27
N LEU A 14 30.98 27.16 11.39
CA LEU A 14 31.72 25.93 11.04
C LEU A 14 31.32 24.75 11.91
N LEU A 15 31.10 24.97 13.22
CA LEU A 15 30.60 23.94 14.13
C LEU A 15 29.20 23.48 13.75
N VAL A 16 28.30 24.41 13.41
CA VAL A 16 26.94 24.09 12.94
C VAL A 16 27.01 23.28 11.64
N ILE A 17 27.84 23.68 10.69
CA ILE A 17 28.05 22.94 9.44
C ILE A 17 28.59 21.54 9.74
N ALA A 18 29.60 21.42 10.61
CA ALA A 18 30.17 20.13 11.00
C ALA A 18 29.13 19.20 11.63
N ILE A 19 28.30 19.73 12.54
CA ILE A 19 27.21 18.98 13.17
C ILE A 19 26.17 18.55 12.14
N VAL A 20 25.74 19.45 11.25
CA VAL A 20 24.78 19.13 10.18
C VAL A 20 25.34 18.06 9.27
N THR A 21 26.60 18.18 8.83
CA THR A 21 27.24 17.16 7.99
C THR A 21 27.35 15.83 8.71
N TYR A 22 27.77 15.81 9.97
CA TYR A 22 27.88 14.58 10.76
C TYR A 22 26.53 13.86 10.91
N LEU A 23 25.45 14.63 11.11
CA LEU A 23 24.10 14.09 11.20
C LEU A 23 23.50 13.68 9.85
N ALA A 24 23.82 14.40 8.76
CA ALA A 24 23.29 14.15 7.42
C ALA A 24 24.06 13.04 6.68
N TRP A 25 25.33 12.80 7.02
CA TRP A 25 26.21 11.86 6.33
C TRP A 25 25.67 10.43 6.27
N PRO A 26 25.11 9.85 7.35
CA PRO A 26 24.51 8.51 7.28
C PRO A 26 23.37 8.41 6.27
N TRP A 27 22.49 9.42 6.22
CA TRP A 27 21.35 9.46 5.28
C TRP A 27 21.82 9.63 3.83
N LEU A 28 22.85 10.46 3.60
CA LEU A 28 23.44 10.62 2.27
C LEU A 28 24.05 9.31 1.76
N LEU A 29 24.73 8.56 2.63
CA LEU A 29 25.29 7.24 2.26
C LEU A 29 24.18 6.23 1.93
N ILE A 30 23.10 6.19 2.71
CA ILE A 30 21.93 5.35 2.41
C ILE A 30 21.33 5.72 1.06
N PHE A 31 21.10 7.02 0.82
CA PHE A 31 20.58 7.53 -0.45
C PHE A 31 21.45 7.12 -1.64
N ILE A 32 22.77 7.31 -1.53
CA ILE A 32 23.72 6.91 -2.58
C ILE A 32 23.70 5.40 -2.79
N GLY A 33 23.69 4.61 -1.71
CA GLY A 33 23.63 3.15 -1.77
C GLY A 33 22.41 2.68 -2.57
N ILE A 34 21.22 3.12 -2.16
CA ILE A 34 19.95 2.75 -2.80
C ILE A 34 19.93 3.13 -4.29
N HIS A 35 20.42 4.33 -4.66
CA HIS A 35 20.39 4.77 -6.06
C HIS A 35 21.44 4.06 -6.93
N SER A 36 22.53 3.59 -6.33
CA SER A 36 23.62 2.88 -7.00
C SER A 36 23.32 1.41 -7.24
N GLU A 37 22.37 0.81 -6.51
CA GLU A 37 21.93 -0.56 -6.75
C GLU A 37 21.37 -0.72 -8.18
N PRO A 38 21.58 -1.86 -8.85
CA PRO A 38 20.90 -2.12 -10.11
C PRO A 38 19.39 -2.21 -9.88
N ASN A 39 18.61 -1.81 -10.89
CA ASN A 39 17.16 -2.04 -10.82
C ASN A 39 16.89 -3.55 -10.78
N PRO A 40 15.85 -3.99 -10.04
CA PRO A 40 15.43 -5.38 -10.11
C PRO A 40 15.05 -5.75 -11.55
N PRO A 41 15.11 -7.05 -11.90
CA PRO A 41 14.86 -7.47 -13.28
C PRO A 41 13.47 -7.04 -13.76
N ARG A 42 13.33 -6.70 -15.04
CA ARG A 42 12.03 -6.26 -15.58
C ARG A 42 11.06 -7.45 -15.63
N PRO A 43 9.76 -7.27 -15.31
CA PRO A 43 8.78 -8.33 -15.51
C PRO A 43 8.57 -8.59 -17.00
N GLU A 44 8.40 -9.86 -17.38
CA GLU A 44 8.02 -10.24 -18.75
C GLU A 44 6.57 -9.84 -19.05
N ILE A 45 5.68 -10.04 -18.07
CA ILE A 45 4.28 -9.63 -18.17
C ILE A 45 4.12 -8.29 -17.45
N THR A 46 3.89 -7.21 -18.21
CA THR A 46 3.76 -5.84 -17.69
C THR A 46 2.32 -5.36 -17.51
N TYR A 47 1.35 -6.17 -17.92
CA TYR A 47 -0.08 -5.84 -17.93
C TYR A 47 -0.90 -7.07 -17.56
N GLY A 48 -1.90 -6.91 -16.70
CA GLY A 48 -2.83 -7.97 -16.34
C GLY A 48 -4.21 -7.43 -16.00
N GLU A 49 -5.23 -8.18 -16.40
CA GLU A 49 -6.64 -7.92 -16.07
C GLU A 49 -7.18 -9.08 -15.22
N PHE A 50 -7.73 -8.74 -14.06
CA PHE A 50 -8.21 -9.69 -13.07
C PHE A 50 -9.68 -9.38 -12.78
N PRO A 51 -10.62 -9.94 -13.56
CA PRO A 51 -12.03 -9.79 -13.27
C PRO A 51 -12.36 -10.42 -11.92
N PHE A 52 -13.28 -9.78 -11.22
CA PHE A 52 -13.81 -10.26 -9.95
C PHE A 52 -15.31 -10.00 -9.82
N ARG A 53 -15.95 -10.81 -8.99
CA ARG A 53 -17.36 -10.70 -8.66
C ARG A 53 -17.57 -10.98 -7.18
N LEU A 54 -18.21 -10.05 -6.49
CA LEU A 54 -18.57 -10.16 -5.09
C LEU A 54 -20.08 -10.11 -4.95
N GLU A 55 -20.66 -11.13 -4.34
CA GLU A 55 -22.04 -11.09 -3.89
C GLU A 55 -22.09 -11.03 -2.37
N TYR A 56 -22.87 -10.10 -1.84
CA TYR A 56 -23.03 -9.92 -0.42
C TYR A 56 -24.43 -9.44 -0.08
N VAL A 57 -24.82 -9.60 1.18
CA VAL A 57 -26.01 -9.03 1.76
C VAL A 57 -25.56 -7.99 2.76
N ILE A 58 -26.13 -6.80 2.69
CA ILE A 58 -25.91 -5.74 3.68
C ILE A 58 -27.25 -5.16 4.08
N ASN A 59 -27.50 -5.05 5.38
CA ASN A 59 -28.80 -4.60 5.91
C ASN A 59 -30.01 -5.37 5.33
N GLY A 60 -29.85 -6.66 5.02
CA GLY A 60 -30.89 -7.51 4.44
C GLY A 60 -31.07 -7.39 2.91
N GLU A 61 -30.38 -6.48 2.25
CA GLU A 61 -30.42 -6.32 0.78
C GLU A 61 -29.26 -7.07 0.12
N ARG A 62 -29.55 -7.90 -0.88
CA ARG A 62 -28.52 -8.58 -1.69
C ARG A 62 -27.97 -7.62 -2.74
N LYS A 63 -26.65 -7.45 -2.75
CA LYS A 63 -25.90 -6.62 -3.69
C LYS A 63 -24.84 -7.45 -4.41
N VAL A 64 -24.51 -7.01 -5.62
CA VAL A 64 -23.49 -7.62 -6.47
C VAL A 64 -22.57 -6.52 -6.97
N ILE A 65 -21.26 -6.71 -6.79
CA ILE A 65 -20.22 -5.88 -7.39
C ILE A 65 -19.46 -6.75 -8.37
N GLN A 66 -19.26 -6.21 -9.56
CA GLN A 66 -18.50 -6.86 -10.61
C GLN A 66 -17.64 -5.81 -11.30
N ASP A 67 -16.34 -6.05 -11.34
CA ASP A 67 -15.38 -5.15 -11.97
C ASP A 67 -14.11 -5.94 -12.35
N THR A 68 -13.13 -5.25 -12.90
CA THR A 68 -11.83 -5.81 -13.26
C THR A 68 -10.72 -4.98 -12.63
N LEU A 69 -9.85 -5.65 -11.87
CA LEU A 69 -8.61 -5.06 -11.40
C LEU A 69 -7.60 -5.08 -12.56
N ILE A 70 -7.14 -3.89 -12.95
CA ILE A 70 -6.12 -3.71 -13.98
C ILE A 70 -4.79 -3.43 -13.27
N CYS A 71 -3.77 -4.21 -13.60
CA CYS A 71 -2.43 -4.07 -13.06
C CYS A 71 -1.45 -3.71 -14.18
N GLU A 72 -0.70 -2.62 -14.00
CA GLU A 72 0.20 -2.09 -15.02
C GLU A 72 1.58 -1.82 -14.40
N PHE A 73 2.64 -2.24 -15.08
CA PHE A 73 4.00 -1.94 -14.63
C PHE A 73 4.30 -0.44 -14.78
N ASP A 74 4.66 0.20 -13.67
CA ASP A 74 4.88 1.67 -13.56
C ASP A 74 6.37 2.02 -13.37
N GLY A 75 7.27 1.08 -13.68
CA GLY A 75 8.72 1.30 -13.60
C GLY A 75 9.32 0.85 -12.27
N PHE A 76 10.23 1.64 -11.73
CA PHE A 76 11.02 1.27 -10.55
C PHE A 76 10.92 2.34 -9.46
N GLY A 77 10.66 1.90 -8.24
CA GLY A 77 10.71 2.73 -7.04
C GLY A 77 11.95 2.42 -6.21
N ALA A 78 12.22 3.29 -5.24
CA ALA A 78 13.30 3.08 -4.30
C ALA A 78 12.93 3.64 -2.91
N ASP A 79 13.14 2.85 -1.85
CA ASP A 79 12.92 3.28 -0.47
C ASP A 79 13.96 2.67 0.49
N GLU A 80 14.04 3.21 1.71
CA GLU A 80 15.03 2.80 2.71
C GLU A 80 14.85 1.37 3.25
N ALA A 81 13.64 0.80 3.15
CA ALA A 81 13.32 -0.51 3.71
C ALA A 81 13.53 -1.64 2.68
N ASN A 82 13.24 -1.37 1.41
CA ASN A 82 13.19 -2.37 0.34
C ASN A 82 14.31 -2.19 -0.70
N GLY A 83 15.08 -1.11 -0.64
CA GLY A 83 16.01 -0.73 -1.70
C GLY A 83 15.24 -0.42 -2.98
N LYS A 84 15.75 -0.85 -4.14
CA LYS A 84 15.04 -0.73 -5.42
C LYS A 84 14.00 -1.84 -5.62
N TYR A 85 12.79 -1.45 -6.02
CA TYR A 85 11.69 -2.39 -6.26
C TYR A 85 10.94 -2.07 -7.56
N ARG A 86 10.23 -3.06 -8.09
CA ARG A 86 9.32 -2.90 -9.22
C ARG A 86 8.05 -2.20 -8.75
N LYS A 87 7.71 -1.11 -9.43
CA LYS A 87 6.50 -0.33 -9.15
C LYS A 87 5.37 -0.83 -10.05
N TRP A 88 4.21 -1.01 -9.44
CA TRP A 88 2.99 -1.41 -10.12
C TRP A 88 1.91 -0.38 -9.83
N ASN A 89 1.12 -0.07 -10.85
CA ASN A 89 -0.11 0.69 -10.72
C ASN A 89 -1.30 -0.28 -10.71
N ASP A 90 -2.23 -0.07 -9.79
CA ASP A 90 -3.52 -0.76 -9.77
C ASP A 90 -4.67 0.24 -9.97
N ARG A 91 -5.62 -0.15 -10.80
CA ARG A 91 -6.86 0.60 -11.00
C ARG A 91 -8.02 -0.32 -11.31
N LEU A 92 -9.22 0.16 -11.09
CA LEU A 92 -10.42 -0.55 -11.49
C LEU A 92 -10.85 -0.13 -12.90
N ALA A 93 -11.37 -1.08 -13.68
CA ALA A 93 -11.85 -0.80 -15.04
C ALA A 93 -13.00 0.21 -15.06
N SER A 94 -13.80 0.26 -13.99
CA SER A 94 -14.83 1.29 -13.77
C SER A 94 -14.29 2.72 -13.60
N GLY A 95 -12.98 2.92 -13.49
CA GLY A 95 -12.35 4.22 -13.31
C GLY A 95 -12.35 4.72 -11.86
N ASN A 96 -12.91 3.95 -10.93
CA ASN A 96 -12.77 4.20 -9.51
C ASN A 96 -11.31 3.99 -9.07
N SER A 97 -10.92 4.67 -8.00
CA SER A 97 -9.74 4.32 -7.21
C SER A 97 -9.75 2.82 -6.91
N PHE A 98 -8.63 2.21 -6.55
CA PHE A 98 -8.43 0.77 -6.32
C PHE A 98 -9.41 0.08 -5.33
N ARG A 99 -10.46 0.76 -4.85
CA ARG A 99 -11.54 0.26 -3.99
C ARG A 99 -12.93 0.59 -4.56
N GLN A 100 -13.89 -0.29 -4.32
CA GLN A 100 -15.31 -0.07 -4.61
C GLN A 100 -16.10 0.23 -3.32
N PRO A 101 -16.87 1.33 -3.22
CA PRO A 101 -17.71 1.62 -2.06
C PRO A 101 -18.79 0.54 -1.85
N LEU A 102 -18.94 0.04 -0.62
CA LEU A 102 -20.02 -0.88 -0.22
C LEU A 102 -21.13 -0.16 0.55
N LEU A 103 -20.74 0.71 1.51
CA LEU A 103 -21.65 1.41 2.40
C LEU A 103 -20.96 2.62 3.05
N GLU A 104 -21.69 3.73 3.12
CA GLU A 104 -21.33 4.86 3.96
C GLU A 104 -21.99 4.74 5.35
N VAL A 105 -21.20 4.86 6.41
CA VAL A 105 -21.64 4.78 7.80
C VAL A 105 -21.61 6.17 8.42
N ASN A 106 -22.81 6.75 8.62
CA ASN A 106 -23.04 8.00 9.35
C ASN A 106 -22.19 9.19 8.86
N GLY A 107 -21.87 9.27 7.57
CA GLY A 107 -21.10 10.39 6.99
C GLY A 107 -19.63 10.48 7.43
N LYS A 108 -19.12 9.47 8.13
CA LYS A 108 -17.79 9.52 8.78
C LYS A 108 -16.90 8.34 8.44
N ALA A 109 -17.47 7.25 7.95
CA ALA A 109 -16.72 6.08 7.58
C ALA A 109 -17.30 5.45 6.32
N GLU A 110 -16.44 4.97 5.43
CA GLU A 110 -16.84 4.24 4.22
C GLU A 110 -16.33 2.80 4.34
N ILE A 111 -17.24 1.83 4.16
CA ILE A 111 -16.88 0.43 3.97
C ILE A 111 -16.67 0.23 2.48
N SER A 112 -15.49 -0.24 2.07
CA SER A 112 -15.15 -0.44 0.66
C SER A 112 -14.56 -1.84 0.44
N TYR A 113 -14.73 -2.36 -0.77
CA TYR A 113 -14.12 -3.60 -1.24
C TYR A 113 -12.80 -3.32 -1.98
N TYR A 114 -11.79 -4.12 -1.70
CA TYR A 114 -10.43 -4.04 -2.19
C TYR A 114 -10.03 -5.38 -2.81
N PRO A 115 -9.97 -5.50 -4.15
CA PRO A 115 -9.72 -6.78 -4.81
C PRO A 115 -8.32 -7.35 -4.53
N GLY A 116 -7.36 -6.49 -4.16
CA GLY A 116 -5.99 -6.86 -3.80
C GLY A 116 -4.96 -5.95 -4.47
N ILE A 117 -3.67 -6.19 -4.20
CA ILE A 117 -2.54 -5.40 -4.72
C ILE A 117 -2.03 -5.94 -6.07
N ALA A 118 -1.62 -5.05 -6.97
CA ALA A 118 -1.01 -5.46 -8.24
C ALA A 118 0.19 -6.40 -8.08
N ARG A 119 1.05 -6.19 -7.09
CA ARG A 119 2.21 -7.07 -6.81
C ARG A 119 1.80 -8.53 -6.60
N TYR A 120 0.69 -8.78 -5.92
CA TYR A 120 0.18 -10.13 -5.71
C TYR A 120 -0.28 -10.75 -7.03
N PHE A 121 -1.18 -10.04 -7.73
CA PHE A 121 -1.76 -10.52 -8.97
C PHE A 121 -0.75 -10.69 -10.10
N MET A 122 0.31 -9.88 -10.10
CA MET A 122 1.41 -9.92 -11.06
C MET A 122 2.57 -10.83 -10.64
N GLY A 123 2.41 -11.64 -9.59
CA GLY A 123 3.40 -12.63 -9.16
C GLY A 123 4.71 -12.04 -8.64
N ASP A 124 4.67 -10.82 -8.11
CA ASP A 124 5.82 -10.03 -7.64
C ASP A 124 5.78 -9.79 -6.11
N LEU A 125 5.33 -10.81 -5.38
CA LEU A 125 5.48 -10.87 -3.93
C LEU A 125 6.93 -11.21 -3.59
N GLY A 126 7.42 -10.62 -2.49
CA GLY A 126 8.73 -10.97 -1.95
C GLY A 126 8.79 -12.45 -1.55
N HIS A 127 9.98 -13.06 -1.55
CA HIS A 127 10.16 -14.47 -1.17
C HIS A 127 9.66 -14.82 0.24
N ASN A 128 9.57 -13.83 1.14
CA ASN A 128 9.08 -14.01 2.50
C ASN A 128 7.64 -13.48 2.69
N GLU A 129 7.00 -13.02 1.61
CA GLU A 129 5.63 -12.51 1.65
C GLU A 129 4.66 -13.65 1.32
N GLU A 130 4.14 -14.31 2.36
CA GLU A 130 2.96 -15.15 2.22
C GLU A 130 1.72 -14.26 2.23
N PHE A 131 1.35 -13.74 1.07
CA PHE A 131 0.10 -13.02 0.90
C PHE A 131 -0.88 -13.85 0.07
N GLN A 132 -1.96 -14.27 0.71
CA GLN A 132 -3.12 -14.85 0.04
C GLN A 132 -4.29 -13.89 0.22
N GLN A 133 -4.79 -13.33 -0.88
CA GLN A 133 -5.99 -12.51 -0.82
C GLN A 133 -7.16 -13.40 -0.37
N THR A 134 -7.74 -13.11 0.80
CA THR A 134 -9.02 -13.69 1.19
C THR A 134 -10.15 -12.68 0.99
N ILE A 135 -11.38 -13.19 0.82
CA ILE A 135 -12.59 -12.36 0.74
C ILE A 135 -12.62 -11.38 1.89
N ALA A 136 -12.34 -11.85 3.09
CA ALA A 136 -12.57 -11.01 4.23
C ALA A 136 -11.43 -9.95 4.33
N ASP A 137 -10.24 -10.19 3.77
CA ASP A 137 -9.16 -9.17 3.70
C ASP A 137 -9.41 -8.10 2.64
N SER A 138 -10.41 -8.32 1.78
CA SER A 138 -10.86 -7.36 0.78
C SER A 138 -11.79 -6.29 1.35
N ILE A 139 -12.39 -6.47 2.52
CA ILE A 139 -13.29 -5.45 3.09
C ILE A 139 -12.50 -4.54 4.02
N VAL A 140 -12.67 -3.24 3.82
CA VAL A 140 -11.89 -2.21 4.51
C VAL A 140 -12.79 -1.07 4.95
N ILE A 141 -12.50 -0.46 6.10
CA ILE A 141 -13.17 0.79 6.52
C ILE A 141 -12.22 1.95 6.42
N GLU A 142 -12.61 2.97 5.67
CA GLU A 142 -11.94 4.26 5.73
C GLU A 142 -12.64 5.18 6.72
N ARG A 143 -11.92 5.72 7.70
CA ARG A 143 -12.43 6.69 8.67
C ARG A 143 -11.42 7.82 8.87
N GLY A 144 -11.72 9.00 8.34
CA GLY A 144 -10.87 10.19 8.51
C GLY A 144 -9.42 9.97 8.05
N GLY A 145 -9.22 9.31 6.90
CA GLY A 145 -7.89 9.02 6.33
C GLY A 145 -7.18 7.79 6.92
N ARG A 146 -7.86 7.00 7.76
CA ARG A 146 -7.37 5.72 8.29
C ARG A 146 -8.12 4.55 7.71
N ILE A 147 -7.39 3.52 7.31
CA ILE A 147 -7.84 2.30 6.65
C ILE A 147 -7.82 1.16 7.66
N ILE A 148 -8.97 0.65 8.06
CA ILE A 148 -9.07 -0.48 8.99
C ILE A 148 -9.28 -1.76 8.18
N LYS A 149 -8.29 -2.65 8.25
CA LYS A 149 -8.42 -4.01 7.70
C LYS A 149 -9.12 -4.93 8.69
N LYS A 150 -9.67 -6.00 8.15
CA LYS A 150 -10.35 -7.09 8.84
C LYS A 150 -9.62 -7.68 10.05
N ASP A 151 -8.29 -7.78 9.99
CA ASP A 151 -7.47 -8.33 11.09
C ASP A 151 -7.28 -7.33 12.24
N GLY A 152 -8.07 -6.26 12.23
CA GLY A 152 -8.03 -5.19 13.20
C GLY A 152 -7.01 -4.12 12.87
N ARG A 153 -6.02 -4.39 12.00
CA ARG A 153 -4.94 -3.45 11.71
C ARG A 153 -5.49 -2.18 11.06
N VAL A 154 -5.22 -1.06 11.71
CA VAL A 154 -5.52 0.28 11.23
C VAL A 154 -4.27 0.82 10.57
N PHE A 155 -4.37 1.21 9.31
CA PHE A 155 -3.33 1.88 8.54
C PHE A 155 -3.68 3.36 8.40
N GLU A 156 -2.69 4.24 8.40
CA GLU A 156 -2.85 5.56 7.77
C GLU A 156 -2.75 5.42 6.25
N ASN A 157 -3.21 6.42 5.49
CA ASN A 157 -3.13 6.41 4.02
C ASN A 157 -1.70 6.22 3.47
N ASP A 158 -0.67 6.37 4.31
CA ASP A 158 0.75 6.12 4.00
C ASP A 158 1.20 4.66 4.28
N GLY A 159 0.29 3.77 4.72
CA GLY A 159 0.58 2.36 4.97
C GLY A 159 1.16 2.05 6.35
N ARG A 160 1.28 3.03 7.27
CA ARG A 160 1.75 2.78 8.65
C ARG A 160 0.66 2.18 9.52
N THR A 161 0.99 1.13 10.29
CA THR A 161 0.06 0.53 11.25
C THR A 161 -0.04 1.38 12.52
N VAL A 162 -1.24 1.82 12.90
CA VAL A 162 -1.49 2.78 13.99
C VAL A 162 -2.23 2.15 15.19
N SER A 163 -3.09 1.14 14.98
CA SER A 163 -3.77 0.43 16.09
C SER A 163 -4.46 -0.86 15.63
N THR A 164 -4.96 -1.67 16.57
CA THR A 164 -5.82 -2.84 16.32
C THR A 164 -7.18 -2.66 16.99
N GLN A 165 -8.22 -2.25 16.25
CA GLN A 165 -9.55 -1.95 16.83
C GLN A 165 -10.52 -3.15 16.85
N PHE A 166 -10.28 -4.18 16.03
CA PHE A 166 -11.13 -5.37 15.93
C PHE A 166 -10.31 -6.63 16.18
N SER A 167 -10.90 -7.64 16.82
CA SER A 167 -10.18 -8.87 17.19
C SER A 167 -10.13 -9.87 16.03
N ASN A 168 -11.13 -9.85 15.16
CA ASN A 168 -11.20 -10.66 13.94
C ASN A 168 -12.27 -10.17 12.94
N ALA A 169 -12.34 -10.87 11.81
CA ALA A 169 -13.24 -10.60 10.70
C ALA A 169 -14.73 -10.76 10.96
N SER A 170 -15.09 -11.77 11.74
CA SER A 170 -16.49 -12.11 11.97
C SER A 170 -17.13 -11.00 12.81
N GLU A 171 -16.42 -10.53 13.84
CA GLU A 171 -16.84 -9.39 14.66
C GLU A 171 -17.09 -8.13 13.82
N PHE A 172 -16.23 -7.87 12.83
CA PHE A 172 -16.38 -6.75 11.91
C PHE A 172 -17.63 -6.90 11.03
N LEU A 173 -17.80 -8.06 10.39
CA LEU A 173 -18.89 -8.31 9.44
C LEU A 173 -20.25 -8.30 10.15
N ASP A 174 -20.31 -8.92 11.33
CA ASP A 174 -21.51 -8.96 12.16
C ASP A 174 -21.95 -7.57 12.61
N LYS A 175 -20.99 -6.71 13.04
CA LYS A 175 -21.25 -5.34 13.48
C LYS A 175 -21.92 -4.47 12.41
N TYR A 176 -21.54 -4.68 11.14
CA TYR A 176 -22.09 -3.91 10.02
C TYR A 176 -23.15 -4.69 9.23
N HIS A 177 -23.61 -5.82 9.77
CA HIS A 177 -24.62 -6.68 9.14
C HIS A 177 -24.29 -7.05 7.69
N ILE A 178 -23.01 -7.29 7.42
CA ILE A 178 -22.49 -7.72 6.12
C ILE A 178 -22.40 -9.24 6.14
N LYS A 179 -23.15 -9.90 5.26
CA LYS A 179 -23.04 -11.34 5.02
C LYS A 179 -22.51 -11.57 3.62
N LEU A 180 -21.35 -12.19 3.54
CA LEU A 180 -20.75 -12.60 2.26
C LEU A 180 -21.50 -13.82 1.71
N ILE A 181 -21.84 -13.79 0.42
CA ILE A 181 -22.55 -14.89 -0.26
C ILE A 181 -21.59 -15.65 -1.16
N SER A 182 -20.88 -14.95 -2.06
CA SER A 182 -19.88 -15.55 -2.94
C SER A 182 -18.81 -14.53 -3.32
N TRP A 183 -17.64 -15.05 -3.67
CA TRP A 183 -16.53 -14.28 -4.21
C TRP A 183 -15.82 -15.10 -5.26
N ASP A 184 -15.87 -14.58 -6.48
CA ASP A 184 -15.14 -15.14 -7.61
C ASP A 184 -14.05 -14.14 -7.97
N SER A 185 -12.79 -14.56 -7.85
CA SER A 185 -11.64 -13.76 -8.28
C SER A 185 -10.72 -14.58 -9.17
N THR A 186 -10.13 -13.89 -10.14
CA THR A 186 -9.09 -14.47 -10.98
C THR A 186 -7.85 -14.78 -10.15
N GLN A 187 -7.17 -15.89 -10.42
CA GLN A 187 -5.93 -16.23 -9.72
C GLN A 187 -4.77 -15.33 -10.18
N PRO A 188 -3.79 -15.04 -9.30
CA PRO A 188 -2.58 -14.32 -9.69
C PRO A 188 -1.84 -15.07 -10.80
N ILE A 189 -1.19 -14.34 -11.70
CA ILE A 189 -0.33 -14.93 -12.71
C ILE A 189 1.01 -15.34 -12.10
N LYS A 190 1.66 -16.33 -12.72
CA LYS A 190 3.06 -16.61 -12.49
C LYS A 190 3.89 -15.79 -13.47
N ASN A 191 4.50 -14.71 -12.97
CA ASN A 191 5.35 -13.85 -13.77
C ASN A 191 6.80 -14.34 -13.73
N THR A 192 7.56 -14.00 -14.77
CA THR A 192 8.99 -14.29 -14.87
C THR A 192 9.75 -12.97 -14.86
N PHE A 193 10.88 -12.95 -14.18
CA PHE A 193 11.74 -11.79 -14.03
C PHE A 193 13.11 -12.16 -14.60
N SER A 194 13.27 -11.96 -15.91
CA SER A 194 14.47 -12.33 -16.65
C SER A 194 15.64 -11.47 -16.19
N LYS A 195 16.74 -12.13 -15.76
CA LYS A 195 17.97 -11.50 -15.24
C LYS A 195 18.68 -10.61 -16.25
#